data_AF-A0A2M8N307-F1
#
_entry.id   AF-A0A2M8N307-F1
#
_cell.length_a   1.000
_cell.length_b   1.000
_cell.length_c   1.000
_cell.angle_alpha   90.00
_cell.angle_beta   90.00
_cell.angle_gamma   90.00
#
_symmetry.space_group_name_H-M   'P 1'
#
loop_
_entity.id
_entity.type
_entity.pdbx_description
1 polymer ?
#
loop_
_entity_poly.entity_id
_entity_poly.type
_entity_poly.pdbx_seq_one_letter_code
_entity_poly.pdbx_strand_id
1 'polypeptide(L)'
;MAVNPLLKKLVEQSAAKYPQRKRDHYLPRVSVLDKLADHDRAAVLEIHQRQIADEIDGIKSGYISVDRKGKAHYLRLANARMRHLTKVAQSYGYWQDDAA
;
A
#
# COMPACT_ATOMS: atom_id res chain seq x y z
N MET A 1 -9.15 22.35 11.14
CA MET A 1 -9.61 21.39 10.11
C MET A 1 -9.89 20.07 10.79
N ALA A 2 -11.15 19.63 10.83
CA ALA A 2 -11.53 18.38 11.49
C ALA A 2 -11.19 17.20 10.57
N VAL A 3 -10.27 16.34 11.00
CA VAL A 3 -9.92 15.09 10.30
C VAL A 3 -11.18 14.21 10.24
N ASN A 4 -11.58 13.81 9.04
CA ASN A 4 -12.77 13.00 8.79
C ASN A 4 -12.72 11.73 9.69
N PRO A 5 -13.71 11.51 10.57
CA PRO A 5 -13.69 10.40 11.52
C PRO A 5 -13.67 9.02 10.85
N LEU A 6 -14.06 8.93 9.57
CA LEU A 6 -13.93 7.71 8.78
C LEU A 6 -12.49 7.38 8.40
N LEU A 7 -11.68 8.39 8.03
CA LEU A 7 -10.25 8.21 7.77
C LEU A 7 -9.52 7.79 9.04
N LYS A 8 -9.85 8.42 10.17
CA LYS A 8 -9.29 8.07 11.48
C LYS A 8 -9.60 6.61 11.83
N LYS A 9 -10.83 6.15 11.64
CA LYS A 9 -11.21 4.74 11.83
C LYS A 9 -10.52 3.80 10.85
N LEU A 10 -10.32 4.17 9.58
CA LEU A 10 -9.63 3.34 8.59
C LEU A 10 -8.14 3.18 8.92
N VAL A 11 -7.50 4.26 9.37
CA VAL A 11 -6.09 4.28 9.81
C VAL A 11 -5.94 3.55 11.15
N GLU A 12 -6.84 3.75 12.11
CA GLU A 12 -6.82 3.05 13.40
C GLU A 12 -7.13 1.56 13.25
N GLN A 13 -8.03 1.16 12.35
CA GLN A 13 -8.30 -0.25 12.06
C GLN A 13 -7.12 -0.94 11.35
N SER A 14 -6.35 -0.20 10.54
CA SER A 14 -5.14 -0.74 9.92
C SER A 14 -3.96 -0.80 10.90
N ALA A 15 -3.84 0.16 11.82
CA ALA A 15 -2.80 0.20 12.85
C ALA A 15 -3.04 -0.75 14.04
N ALA A 16 -4.27 -0.84 14.54
CA ALA A 16 -4.60 -1.62 15.75
C ALA A 16 -4.67 -3.13 15.50
N LYS A 17 -4.76 -3.58 14.24
CA LYS A 17 -4.95 -5.00 13.92
C LYS A 17 -3.63 -5.79 13.80
N TYR A 18 -2.48 -5.13 13.71
CA TYR A 18 -1.20 -5.80 13.44
C TYR A 18 -0.04 -5.35 14.34
N PRO A 19 -0.04 -5.76 15.62
CA PRO A 19 1.05 -5.40 16.52
C PRO A 19 2.35 -6.16 16.28
N GLN A 20 2.46 -7.08 15.29
CA GLN A 20 3.71 -7.66 14.74
C GLN A 20 3.51 -8.85 13.77
N ARG A 21 2.31 -9.44 13.61
CA ARG A 21 2.10 -10.58 12.69
C ARG A 21 0.70 -10.62 12.11
N LYS A 22 0.53 -10.04 10.93
CA LYS A 22 -0.32 -10.54 9.83
C LYS A 22 -0.13 -9.56 8.68
N ARG A 23 0.90 -9.83 7.87
CA ARG A 23 1.25 -9.10 6.66
C ARG A 23 0.30 -9.45 5.51
N ASP A 24 -0.99 -9.49 5.81
CA ASP A 24 -2.03 -9.62 4.80
C ASP A 24 -2.22 -8.24 4.17
N HIS A 25 -1.24 -7.83 3.37
CA HIS A 25 -1.24 -6.56 2.64
C HIS A 25 -2.21 -6.68 1.47
N TYR A 26 -3.49 -6.63 1.77
CA TYR A 26 -4.50 -6.44 0.76
C TYR A 26 -4.34 -5.03 0.21
N LEU A 27 -4.00 -4.94 -1.07
CA LEU A 27 -4.07 -3.69 -1.81
C LEU A 27 -5.48 -3.09 -1.64
N PRO A 28 -5.61 -1.75 -1.68
CA PRO A 28 -6.91 -1.13 -1.56
C PRO A 28 -7.81 -1.65 -2.68
N ARG A 29 -8.98 -2.17 -2.30
CA ARG A 29 -9.97 -2.65 -3.28
C ARG A 29 -10.50 -1.45 -4.05
N VAL A 30 -10.61 -1.59 -5.37
CA VAL A 30 -11.16 -0.55 -6.25
C VAL A 30 -12.53 -0.09 -5.75
N SER A 31 -13.41 -1.02 -5.39
CA SER A 31 -14.75 -0.73 -4.83
C SER A 31 -14.77 0.10 -3.53
N VAL A 32 -13.65 0.17 -2.80
CA VAL A 32 -13.51 1.02 -1.61
C VAL A 32 -13.00 2.39 -2.03
N LEU A 33 -12.01 2.44 -2.94
CA LEU A 33 -11.46 3.69 -3.47
C LEU A 33 -12.50 4.52 -4.26
N ASP A 34 -13.41 3.87 -4.97
CA ASP A 34 -14.51 4.53 -5.69
C ASP A 34 -15.45 5.33 -4.77
N LYS A 35 -15.53 4.94 -3.49
CA LYS A 35 -16.39 5.60 -2.49
C LYS A 35 -15.71 6.76 -1.79
N LEU A 36 -14.40 6.94 -2.01
CA LEU A 36 -13.62 8.01 -1.38
C LEU A 36 -13.64 9.26 -2.25
N ALA A 37 -13.58 10.41 -1.59
CA ALA A 37 -13.26 11.66 -2.24
C ALA A 37 -11.83 11.60 -2.81
N ASP A 38 -11.53 12.41 -3.84
CA ASP A 38 -10.25 12.33 -4.54
C ASP A 38 -9.03 12.55 -3.62
N HIS A 39 -9.12 13.50 -2.67
CA HIS A 39 -8.04 13.74 -1.70
C HIS A 39 -7.81 12.55 -0.76
N ASP A 40 -8.88 11.90 -0.31
CA ASP A 40 -8.82 10.71 0.55
C ASP A 40 -8.28 9.51 -0.23
N ARG A 41 -8.68 9.39 -1.50
CA ARG A 41 -8.20 8.35 -2.41
C ARG A 41 -6.69 8.48 -2.63
N ALA A 42 -6.21 9.70 -2.92
CA ALA A 42 -4.79 10.00 -3.09
C ALA A 42 -4.01 9.65 -1.81
N ALA A 43 -4.49 10.07 -0.63
CA ALA A 43 -3.85 9.76 0.64
C ALA A 43 -3.74 8.25 0.91
N VAL A 44 -4.81 7.48 0.63
CA VAL A 44 -4.79 6.02 0.77
C VAL A 44 -3.79 5.38 -0.18
N LEU A 45 -3.73 5.82 -1.44
CA LEU A 45 -2.78 5.32 -2.43
C LEU A 45 -1.33 5.60 -1.99
N GLU A 46 -1.03 6.82 -1.55
CA GLU A 46 0.30 7.19 -1.05
C GLU A 46 0.74 6.36 0.16
N ILE A 47 -0.16 6.11 1.12
CA ILE A 47 0.15 5.30 2.30
C ILE A 47 0.57 3.88 1.87
N HIS A 48 -0.19 3.26 0.95
CA HIS A 48 0.13 1.91 0.48
C HIS A 48 1.42 1.90 -0.34
N GLN A 49 1.68 2.96 -1.12
CA GLN A 49 2.92 3.09 -1.87
C GLN A 49 4.13 3.11 -0.93
N ARG A 50 4.09 3.95 0.12
CA ARG A 50 5.16 4.03 1.13
C ARG A 50 5.37 2.70 1.85
N GLN A 51 4.29 2.03 2.25
CA GLN A 51 4.38 0.72 2.92
C GLN A 51 5.04 -0.35 2.05
N ILE A 52 4.67 -0.43 0.77
CA ILE A 52 5.26 -1.42 -0.14
C ILE A 52 6.72 -1.05 -0.47
N ALA A 53 7.02 0.25 -0.62
CA ALA A 53 8.38 0.72 -0.85
C ALA A 53 9.30 0.39 0.34
N ASP A 54 8.84 0.66 1.56
CA ASP A 54 9.53 0.29 2.80
C ASP A 54 9.70 -1.24 2.89
N GLU A 55 8.66 -2.03 2.58
CA GLU A 55 8.79 -3.49 2.54
C GLU A 55 9.87 -3.97 1.55
N ILE A 56 9.91 -3.39 0.35
CA ILE A 56 10.94 -3.72 -0.66
C ILE A 56 12.32 -3.37 -0.12
N ASP A 57 12.49 -2.19 0.48
CA ASP A 57 13.75 -1.76 1.05
C ASP A 57 14.17 -2.64 2.23
N GLY A 58 13.24 -3.01 3.11
CA GLY A 58 13.50 -3.89 4.23
C GLY A 58 13.90 -5.29 3.84
N ILE A 59 13.30 -5.83 2.78
CA ILE A 59 13.74 -7.12 2.25
C ILE A 59 15.14 -6.99 1.61
N LYS A 60 15.43 -5.86 0.94
CA LYS A 60 16.74 -5.61 0.31
C LYS A 60 17.87 -5.41 1.33
N SER A 61 17.67 -4.56 2.33
CA SER A 61 18.61 -4.27 3.41
C SER A 61 18.73 -5.43 4.41
N GLY A 62 17.70 -6.28 4.52
CA GLY A 62 17.68 -7.41 5.42
C GLY A 62 17.08 -7.10 6.80
N TYR A 63 16.60 -5.87 7.05
CA TYR A 63 15.88 -5.57 8.31
C TYR A 63 14.52 -6.30 8.36
N ILE A 64 13.94 -6.64 7.20
CA ILE A 64 12.83 -7.59 7.11
C ILE A 64 13.40 -8.98 6.86
N SER A 65 13.36 -9.80 7.91
CA SER A 65 13.60 -11.23 7.78
C SER A 65 12.45 -11.90 7.01
N VAL A 66 12.81 -12.68 6.01
CA VAL A 66 11.93 -13.45 5.13
C VAL A 66 12.05 -14.93 5.48
N ASP A 67 10.95 -15.66 5.36
CA ASP A 67 10.90 -17.07 5.77
C ASP A 67 11.50 -18.04 4.73
N ARG A 68 11.16 -19.33 4.85
CA ARG A 68 11.59 -20.45 3.99
C ARG A 68 11.50 -20.21 2.49
N LYS A 69 10.61 -19.32 1.99
CA LYS A 69 10.49 -19.06 0.54
C LYS A 69 11.60 -18.17 -0.01
N GLY A 70 12.38 -17.54 0.86
CA GLY A 70 13.58 -16.78 0.51
C GLY A 70 13.31 -15.37 -0.04
N LYS A 71 14.35 -14.54 0.03
CA LYS A 71 14.33 -13.10 -0.30
C LYS A 71 13.78 -12.79 -1.68
N ALA A 72 14.19 -13.55 -2.69
CA ALA A 72 13.77 -13.33 -4.08
C ALA A 72 12.25 -13.50 -4.26
N HIS A 73 11.63 -14.44 -3.56
CA HIS A 73 10.18 -14.67 -3.64
C HIS A 73 9.40 -13.47 -3.09
N TYR A 74 9.77 -12.99 -1.91
CA TYR A 74 9.11 -11.84 -1.27
C TYR A 74 9.31 -10.55 -2.06
N LEU A 75 10.52 -10.31 -2.60
CA LEU A 75 10.74 -9.18 -3.49
C LEU A 75 9.85 -9.24 -4.74
N ARG A 76 9.68 -10.42 -5.33
CA ARG A 76 8.81 -10.59 -6.51
C ARG A 76 7.36 -10.24 -6.16
N LEU A 77 6.86 -10.70 -5.01
CA LEU A 77 5.50 -10.39 -4.53
C LEU A 77 5.31 -8.91 -4.19
N ALA A 78 6.27 -8.29 -3.51
CA ALA A 78 6.20 -6.86 -3.18
C ALA A 78 6.21 -5.99 -4.44
N ASN A 79 7.08 -6.29 -5.40
CA ASN A 79 7.10 -5.61 -6.70
C ASN A 79 5.81 -5.83 -7.50
N ALA A 80 5.22 -7.02 -7.45
CA ALA A 80 3.93 -7.28 -8.10
C ALA A 80 2.80 -6.44 -7.48
N ARG A 81 2.78 -6.31 -6.15
CA ARG A 81 1.83 -5.44 -5.43
C ARG A 81 2.03 -3.97 -5.79
N MET A 82 3.28 -3.49 -5.85
CA MET A 82 3.57 -2.12 -6.28
C MET A 82 3.03 -1.85 -7.68
N ARG A 83 3.32 -2.72 -8.66
CA ARG A 83 2.80 -2.58 -10.03
C ARG A 83 1.27 -2.53 -10.08
N HIS A 84 0.60 -3.37 -9.29
CA HIS A 84 -0.85 -3.36 -9.24
C HIS A 84 -1.40 -2.08 -8.60
N LEU A 85 -0.77 -1.58 -7.53
CA LEU A 85 -1.12 -0.30 -6.92
C LEU A 85 -0.97 0.85 -7.91
N THR A 86 0.14 0.88 -8.67
CA THR A 86 0.38 1.88 -9.72
C THR A 86 -0.72 1.83 -10.78
N LYS A 87 -1.10 0.64 -11.28
CA LYS A 87 -2.21 0.51 -12.24
C LYS A 87 -3.54 1.04 -11.68
N VAL A 88 -3.83 0.75 -10.41
CA VAL A 88 -5.03 1.27 -9.75
C VAL A 88 -4.96 2.79 -9.64
N ALA A 89 -3.84 3.36 -9.23
CA ALA A 89 -3.66 4.80 -9.16
C ALA A 89 -3.84 5.48 -10.52
N GLN A 90 -3.27 4.90 -11.59
CA GLN A 90 -3.41 5.37 -12.96
C GLN A 90 -4.86 5.38 -13.44
N SER A 91 -5.69 4.40 -13.03
CA SER A 91 -7.12 4.39 -13.37
C SER A 91 -7.90 5.58 -12.78
N TYR A 92 -7.37 6.21 -11.74
CA TYR A 92 -7.92 7.44 -11.14
C TYR A 92 -7.17 8.71 -11.57
N GLY A 93 -6.25 8.63 -12.54
CA GLY A 93 -5.49 9.78 -13.03
C GLY A 93 -4.24 10.13 -12.21
N TYR A 94 -3.86 9.33 -11.21
CA TYR A 94 -2.65 9.55 -10.42
C TYR A 94 -1.45 8.81 -11.00
N TRP A 95 -0.24 9.34 -10.76
CA TRP A 95 1.04 8.70 -11.13
C TRP A 95 1.05 8.21 -12.59
N GLN A 96 0.54 9.06 -13.48
CA GLN A 96 0.76 8.89 -14.90
C GLN A 96 2.27 9.00 -15.11
N ASP A 97 2.87 7.96 -15.70
CA ASP A 97 4.21 8.11 -16.21
C ASP A 97 4.07 9.09 -17.39
N ASP A 98 4.60 10.31 -17.24
CA ASP A 98 4.77 11.25 -18.34
C ASP A 98 5.78 10.65 -19.34
N ALA A 99 5.37 9.60 -20.04
CA ALA A 99 6.08 9.05 -21.17
C ALA A 99 5.65 9.85 -22.41
N ALA A 100 6.23 11.05 -22.52
CA ALA A 100 6.42 11.75 -23.79
C ALA A 100 7.70 11.25 -24.46
#